data_AF-A0A9Q1HCV3-F1
#
_entry.id   AF-A0A9Q1HCV3-F1
#
_cell.length_a   1.000
_cell.length_b   1.000
_cell.length_c   1.000
_cell.angle_alpha   90.00
_cell.angle_beta   90.00
_cell.angle_gamma   90.00
#
_symmetry.space_group_name_H-M   'P 1'
#
loop_
_entity.id
_entity.type
_entity.pdbx_description
1 polymer ?
#
loop_
_entity_poly.entity_id
_entity_poly.type
_entity_poly.pdbx_seq_one_letter_code
_entity_poly.pdbx_strand_id
1 'polypeptide(L)'
;MASELGARQVRMVYLITYSQADSNVCGSREDFASKVLSAFRSSGIKVMHWVCSRENHQDGGHHYHMSVKLDQGRRWLRVKQMLEAEHNITVNFSSTHVNYYTAYKYVVKEEDNALYSPGHPDLGDCSPKSTVAS
;
A
#
# COMPACT_ATOMS: atom_id res chain seq x y z
N MET A 1 -5.35 -15.69 -0.90
CA MET A 1 -5.97 -14.87 0.18
C MET A 1 -4.86 -14.32 1.04
N ALA A 2 -4.62 -13.01 1.05
CA ALA A 2 -3.62 -12.42 1.94
C ALA A 2 -4.16 -12.45 3.38
N SER A 3 -3.48 -13.12 4.29
CA SER A 3 -3.86 -13.24 5.70
C SER A 3 -3.85 -11.87 6.39
N GLU A 4 -4.96 -11.49 7.01
CA GLU A 4 -5.08 -10.24 7.78
C GLU A 4 -4.07 -10.24 8.94
N LEU A 5 -3.43 -9.09 9.12
CA LEU A 5 -2.38 -8.89 10.10
C LEU A 5 -2.96 -8.92 11.51
N GLY A 6 -2.33 -9.61 12.46
CA GLY A 6 -2.80 -9.60 13.85
C GLY A 6 -2.84 -8.18 14.43
N ALA A 7 -3.92 -7.80 15.13
CA ALA A 7 -4.17 -6.45 15.63
C ALA A 7 -3.03 -5.83 16.48
N ARG A 8 -2.21 -6.67 17.13
CA ARG A 8 -1.10 -6.23 17.99
C ARG A 8 0.24 -6.13 17.29
N GLN A 9 0.36 -6.67 16.07
CA GLN A 9 1.63 -6.72 15.36
C GLN A 9 2.06 -5.33 14.88
N VAL A 10 3.37 -5.15 14.90
CA VAL A 10 4.05 -3.91 14.54
C VAL A 10 4.91 -4.21 13.32
N ARG A 11 4.85 -3.35 12.31
CA ARG A 11 5.68 -3.44 11.10
C ARG A 11 6.12 -2.04 10.66
N MET A 12 7.19 -2.00 9.89
CA MET A 12 7.63 -0.81 9.16
C MET A 12 7.08 -0.78 7.73
N VAL A 13 6.62 -1.90 7.21
CA VAL A 13 6.12 -2.03 5.85
C VAL A 13 4.74 -2.65 5.90
N TYR A 14 3.82 -2.08 5.12
CA TYR A 14 2.48 -2.62 4.95
C TYR A 14 2.11 -2.63 3.47
N LEU A 15 1.41 -3.68 3.06
CA LEU A 15 0.61 -3.70 1.84
C LEU A 15 -0.85 -3.47 2.24
N ILE A 16 -1.45 -2.44 1.69
CA ILE A 16 -2.82 -2.00 1.97
C ILE A 16 -3.63 -2.29 0.72
N THR A 17 -4.80 -2.89 0.89
CA THR A 17 -5.70 -3.20 -0.22
C THR A 17 -7.11 -2.70 0.11
N TYR A 18 -7.67 -1.87 -0.77
CA TYR A 18 -9.09 -1.58 -0.77
C TYR A 18 -9.74 -2.41 -1.89
N SER A 19 -10.41 -3.49 -1.52
CA SER A 19 -11.07 -4.39 -2.46
C SER A 19 -12.46 -3.88 -2.82
N GLN A 20 -12.90 -4.14 -4.06
CA GLN A 20 -14.18 -3.68 -4.60
C GLN A 20 -14.45 -2.20 -4.27
N ALA A 21 -13.47 -1.36 -4.61
CA ALA A 21 -13.47 0.04 -4.21
C ALA A 21 -14.66 0.80 -4.82
N ASP A 22 -15.40 1.51 -3.97
CA ASP A 22 -16.49 2.38 -4.40
C ASP A 22 -15.92 3.69 -4.98
N SER A 23 -16.12 3.89 -6.28
CA SER A 23 -15.70 5.09 -7.00
C SER A 23 -16.33 6.39 -6.48
N ASN A 24 -17.49 6.32 -5.80
CA ASN A 24 -18.13 7.49 -5.21
C ASN A 24 -17.44 7.92 -3.92
N VAL A 25 -16.80 6.98 -3.22
CA VAL A 25 -16.04 7.23 -1.99
C VAL A 25 -14.58 7.52 -2.30
N CYS A 26 -14.02 6.83 -3.29
CA CYS A 26 -12.63 6.95 -3.68
C CYS A 26 -12.47 6.86 -5.20
N GLY A 27 -12.45 8.02 -5.86
CA GLY A 27 -12.51 8.11 -7.33
C GLY A 27 -11.18 7.86 -8.04
N SER A 28 -10.05 7.94 -7.34
CA SER A 28 -8.73 7.72 -7.95
C SER A 28 -7.69 7.19 -6.96
N ARG A 29 -6.58 6.71 -7.51
CA ARG A 29 -5.39 6.28 -6.77
C ARG A 29 -4.74 7.42 -5.98
N GLU A 30 -4.81 8.67 -6.48
CA GLU A 30 -4.37 9.89 -5.78
C GLU A 30 -5.25 10.15 -4.56
N ASP A 31 -6.57 10.05 -4.71
CA ASP A 31 -7.50 10.23 -3.60
C ASP A 31 -7.30 9.12 -2.54
N PHE A 32 -7.17 7.86 -2.98
CA PHE A 32 -6.88 6.75 -2.08
C PHE A 32 -5.59 6.98 -1.29
N ALA A 33 -4.50 7.30 -1.99
CA ALA A 33 -3.22 7.59 -1.36
C ALA A 33 -3.34 8.76 -0.38
N SER A 34 -4.03 9.84 -0.75
CA SER A 34 -4.24 11.01 0.11
C SER A 34 -4.95 10.64 1.42
N LYS A 35 -6.05 9.89 1.35
CA LYS A 35 -6.81 9.42 2.52
C LYS A 35 -5.96 8.53 3.43
N VAL A 36 -5.22 7.57 2.86
CA VAL A 36 -4.31 6.70 3.61
C VAL A 36 -3.20 7.49 4.30
N LEU A 37 -2.56 8.42 3.57
CA LEU A 37 -1.49 9.26 4.12
C LEU A 37 -2.02 10.19 5.22
N SER A 38 -3.23 10.74 5.05
CA SER A 38 -3.91 11.54 6.07
C SER A 38 -4.13 10.73 7.34
N ALA A 39 -4.64 9.49 7.23
CA ALA A 39 -4.87 8.62 8.38
C ALA A 39 -3.56 8.26 9.12
N PHE A 40 -2.47 8.00 8.40
CA PHE A 40 -1.15 7.81 9.01
C PHE A 40 -0.66 9.08 9.72
N ARG A 41 -0.75 10.24 9.06
CA ARG A 41 -0.33 11.53 9.62
C ARG A 41 -1.10 11.86 10.89
N SER A 42 -2.42 11.72 10.89
CA SER A 42 -3.28 11.97 12.04
C SER A 42 -3.06 10.96 13.17
N SER A 43 -2.52 9.79 12.86
CA SER A 43 -2.03 8.82 13.86
C SER A 43 -0.62 9.12 14.38
N GLY A 44 0.01 10.23 13.97
CA GLY A 44 1.39 10.58 14.35
C GLY A 44 2.44 9.66 13.74
N ILE A 45 2.14 9.00 12.63
CA ILE A 45 3.03 8.04 11.96
C ILE A 45 3.60 8.69 10.70
N LYS A 46 4.93 8.67 10.56
CA LYS A 46 5.61 9.21 9.40
C LYS A 46 5.76 8.12 8.32
N VAL A 47 5.21 8.39 7.14
CA VAL A 47 5.42 7.58 5.94
C VAL A 47 6.65 8.12 5.20
N MET A 48 7.63 7.25 4.97
CA MET A 48 8.88 7.55 4.29
C MET A 48 8.76 7.40 2.78
N HIS A 49 8.22 6.27 2.33
CA HIS A 49 8.01 5.97 0.91
C HIS A 49 6.67 5.29 0.74
N TRP A 50 6.02 5.55 -0.39
CA TRP A 50 4.81 4.84 -0.74
C TRP A 50 4.67 4.71 -2.25
N VAL A 51 3.92 3.69 -2.66
CA VAL A 51 3.48 3.50 -4.04
C VAL A 51 2.03 3.04 -4.00
N CYS A 52 1.21 3.52 -4.93
CA CYS A 52 -0.23 3.23 -5.03
C CYS A 52 -0.59 2.87 -6.47
N SER A 53 -1.34 1.80 -6.69
CA SER A 53 -1.86 1.42 -8.02
C SER A 53 -3.34 1.07 -7.94
N ARG A 54 -3.97 1.07 -9.11
CA ARG A 54 -5.34 0.61 -9.30
C ARG A 54 -5.30 -0.63 -10.20
N GLU A 55 -5.90 -1.71 -9.73
CA GLU A 55 -6.05 -2.97 -10.46
C GLU A 55 -7.53 -3.15 -10.85
N ASN A 56 -7.83 -3.23 -12.14
CA ASN A 56 -9.19 -3.47 -12.61
C ASN A 56 -9.46 -4.99 -12.64
N HIS A 57 -10.62 -5.40 -12.14
CA HIS A 57 -11.11 -6.77 -12.28
C HIS A 57 -11.86 -6.92 -13.60
N GLN A 58 -11.77 -8.12 -14.20
CA GLN A 58 -12.50 -8.47 -15.42
C GLN A 58 -14.03 -8.37 -15.22
N ASP A 59 -14.50 -8.57 -13.98
CA ASP A 59 -15.92 -8.56 -13.61
C ASP A 59 -16.48 -7.13 -13.36
N GLY A 60 -15.72 -6.07 -13.68
CA GLY A 60 -16.20 -4.67 -13.64
C GLY A 60 -15.93 -3.91 -12.34
N GLY A 61 -15.25 -4.52 -11.37
CA GLY A 61 -14.77 -3.86 -10.14
C GLY A 61 -13.32 -3.37 -10.25
N HIS A 62 -12.83 -2.66 -9.24
CA HIS A 62 -11.40 -2.34 -9.14
C HIS A 62 -10.92 -2.35 -7.69
N HIS A 63 -9.62 -2.61 -7.52
CA HIS A 63 -8.92 -2.57 -6.26
C HIS A 63 -7.93 -1.43 -6.25
N TYR A 64 -7.72 -0.82 -5.09
CA TYR A 64 -6.53 -0.01 -4.85
C TYR A 64 -5.54 -0.80 -4.02
N HIS A 65 -4.30 -0.86 -4.50
CA HIS A 65 -3.18 -1.43 -3.78
C HIS A 65 -2.20 -0.32 -3.42
N MET A 66 -1.79 -0.25 -2.15
CA MET A 66 -0.80 0.72 -1.71
C MET A 66 0.24 0.05 -0.83
N SER A 67 1.52 0.24 -1.14
CA SER A 67 2.60 -0.13 -0.25
C SER A 67 3.13 1.10 0.44
N VAL A 68 3.31 1.02 1.76
CA VAL A 68 3.90 2.08 2.57
C VAL A 68 5.12 1.56 3.34
N LYS A 69 6.15 2.40 3.42
CA LYS A 69 7.28 2.25 4.34
C LYS A 69 7.21 3.35 5.38
N LEU A 70 7.25 2.98 6.64
CA LEU A 70 7.21 3.87 7.80
C LEU A 70 8.63 4.16 8.29
N ASP A 71 8.78 5.26 9.04
CA ASP A 71 10.04 5.61 9.71
C ASP A 71 10.42 4.61 10.81
N GLN A 72 9.43 3.99 11.44
CA GLN A 72 9.60 3.03 12.52
C GLN A 72 8.44 2.04 12.62
N GLY A 73 8.61 1.00 13.43
CA GLY A 73 7.57 0.01 13.68
C GLY A 73 6.32 0.67 14.27
N ARG A 74 5.18 0.55 13.58
CA ARG A 74 3.88 1.03 14.08
C ARG A 74 2.78 -0.01 13.88
N ARG A 75 1.70 0.12 14.66
CA ARG A 75 0.49 -0.70 14.49
C ARG A 75 -0.41 -0.08 13.42
N TRP A 76 -1.05 -0.93 12.65
CA TRP A 76 -1.93 -0.54 11.54
C TRP A 76 -3.39 -0.31 11.97
N LEU A 77 -3.82 -0.92 13.08
CA LEU A 77 -5.24 -0.95 13.47
C LEU A 77 -5.85 0.44 13.65
N ARG A 78 -5.10 1.38 14.26
CA ARG A 78 -5.59 2.76 14.43
C ARG A 78 -5.84 3.44 13.08
N VAL A 79 -4.94 3.23 12.12
CA VAL A 79 -5.06 3.76 10.75
C VAL A 79 -6.28 3.15 10.05
N LYS A 80 -6.51 1.84 10.20
CA LYS A 80 -7.71 1.17 9.67
C LYS A 80 -9.00 1.82 10.20
N GLN A 81 -9.08 2.01 11.52
CA GLN A 81 -10.23 2.61 12.18
C GLN A 81 -10.47 4.05 11.72
N MET A 82 -9.42 4.81 11.45
CA MET A 82 -9.56 6.19 10.95
C MET A 82 -10.08 6.22 9.52
N LEU A 83 -9.57 5.35 8.64
CA LEU A 83 -10.07 5.23 7.27
C LEU A 83 -11.56 4.87 7.22
N GLU A 84 -11.99 3.98 8.10
CA GLU A 84 -13.40 3.59 8.22
C GLU A 84 -14.25 4.75 8.77
N ALA A 85 -13.81 5.38 9.86
CA ALA A 85 -14.59 6.43 10.51
C ALA A 85 -14.67 7.75 9.71
N GLU A 86 -13.60 8.16 9.04
CA GLU A 86 -13.51 9.47 8.37
C GLU A 86 -13.91 9.41 6.89
N HIS A 87 -13.76 8.24 6.27
CA HIS A 87 -13.95 8.08 4.82
C HIS A 87 -14.88 6.95 4.45
N ASN A 88 -15.38 6.16 5.42
CA ASN A 88 -16.18 4.96 5.16
C ASN A 88 -15.45 3.95 4.25
N ILE A 89 -14.12 3.86 4.38
CA ILE A 89 -13.29 2.94 3.60
C ILE A 89 -12.80 1.81 4.50
N THR A 90 -13.15 0.57 4.13
CA THR A 90 -12.62 -0.63 4.78
C THR A 90 -11.48 -1.21 3.96
N VAL A 91 -10.27 -1.16 4.51
CA VAL A 91 -9.06 -1.70 3.87
C VAL A 91 -8.52 -2.93 4.59
N ASN A 92 -7.84 -3.80 3.85
CA ASN A 92 -7.02 -4.87 4.40
C ASN A 92 -5.55 -4.45 4.52
N PHE A 93 -4.92 -4.75 5.65
CA PHE A 93 -3.49 -4.61 5.84
C PHE A 93 -2.85 -6.01 5.83
N SER A 94 -1.94 -6.25 4.89
CA SER A 94 -1.19 -7.50 4.77
C SER A 94 0.25 -7.35 5.24
N SER A 95 0.75 -8.43 5.87
CA SER A 95 2.14 -8.58 6.32
C SER A 95 2.94 -9.54 5.43
N THR A 96 2.37 -9.99 4.32
CA THR A 96 3.02 -10.97 3.43
C THR A 96 4.41 -10.51 2.98
N HIS A 97 4.60 -9.20 2.85
CA HIS A 97 5.86 -8.61 2.43
C HIS A 97 6.62 -8.02 3.62
N VAL A 98 7.77 -8.62 3.95
CA VAL A 98 8.63 -8.20 5.07
C VAL A 98 9.43 -6.94 4.72
N ASN A 99 9.85 -6.81 3.46
CA ASN A 99 10.61 -5.67 2.97
C ASN A 99 9.79 -4.82 2.00
N TYR A 100 10.14 -3.53 1.91
CA TYR A 100 9.43 -2.58 1.07
C TYR A 100 9.53 -2.94 -0.42
N TYR A 101 10.65 -3.49 -0.85
CA TYR A 101 10.90 -3.86 -2.25
C TYR A 101 9.89 -4.87 -2.81
N THR A 102 9.62 -5.93 -2.05
CA THR A 102 8.66 -6.97 -2.46
C THR A 102 7.22 -6.45 -2.44
N ALA A 103 6.87 -5.60 -1.47
CA ALA A 103 5.57 -4.93 -1.44
C ALA A 103 5.41 -3.93 -2.60
N TYR A 104 6.45 -3.19 -2.93
CA TYR A 104 6.53 -2.30 -4.08
C TYR A 104 6.28 -3.08 -5.38
N LYS A 105 7.03 -4.17 -5.60
CA LYS A 105 6.85 -5.02 -6.80
C LYS A 105 5.44 -5.58 -6.92
N TYR A 106 4.79 -5.88 -5.80
CA TYR A 106 3.42 -6.34 -5.80
C TYR A 106 2.44 -5.26 -6.29
N VAL A 107 2.69 -3.99 -5.96
CA VAL A 107 1.82 -2.85 -6.33
C VAL A 107 2.08 -2.43 -7.78
N VAL A 108 3.33 -2.41 -8.23
CA VAL A 108 3.75 -1.95 -9.57
C VAL A 108 3.71 -3.11 -10.59
N LYS A 109 2.72 -3.99 -10.53
CA LYS A 109 2.54 -5.01 -11.59
C LYS A 109 2.36 -4.32 -12.94
N GLU A 110 2.68 -5.03 -14.01
CA GLU A 110 3.02 -4.61 -15.39
C GLU A 110 2.15 -3.56 -16.12
N GLU A 111 1.12 -2.99 -15.49
CA GLU A 111 0.36 -1.87 -16.02
C GLU A 111 0.80 -0.55 -15.37
N ASP A 112 1.29 0.35 -16.24
CA ASP A 112 2.06 1.59 -16.04
C ASP A 112 1.33 2.73 -15.27
N ASN A 113 0.47 2.41 -14.32
CA ASN A 113 -0.41 3.35 -13.60
C ASN A 113 -0.13 3.41 -12.09
N ALA A 114 1.10 3.13 -11.66
CA ALA A 114 1.53 3.32 -10.28
C ALA A 114 1.86 4.79 -9.97
N LEU A 115 1.45 5.24 -8.79
CA LEU A 115 1.67 6.58 -8.25
C LEU A 115 2.70 6.47 -7.14
N TYR A 116 3.73 7.30 -7.18
CA TYR A 116 4.87 7.22 -6.27
C TYR A 116 4.91 8.42 -5.33
N SER A 117 5.47 8.21 -4.13
CA SER A 117 5.80 9.29 -3.22
C SER A 117 6.83 10.27 -3.83
N PRO A 118 6.80 11.56 -3.48
CA PRO A 118 7.89 12.48 -3.85
C PRO A 118 9.25 11.95 -3.37
N GLY A 119 10.26 11.94 -4.25
CA GLY A 119 11.59 11.42 -3.94
C GLY A 119 11.62 9.91 -3.66
N HIS A 120 10.68 9.14 -4.21
CA HIS A 120 10.70 7.67 -4.13
C HIS A 120 11.99 7.13 -4.76
N PRO A 121 12.70 6.19 -4.11
CA PRO A 121 13.92 5.62 -4.66
C PRO A 121 13.60 4.80 -5.92
N ASP A 122 14.43 4.90 -6.95
CA ASP A 122 14.28 4.01 -8.10
C ASP A 122 14.57 2.56 -7.67
N LEU A 123 13.54 1.72 -7.78
CA LEU A 123 13.58 0.30 -7.44
C LEU A 123 13.35 -0.59 -8.68
N GLY A 124 13.23 0.00 -9.87
CA GLY A 124 12.95 -0.71 -11.13
C GLY A 124 14.04 -1.73 -11.50
N ASP A 125 15.30 -1.43 -11.19
CA ASP A 125 16.46 -2.18 -11.67
C ASP A 125 17.05 -3.22 -10.70
N CYS A 126 16.45 -3.45 -9.53
CA CYS A 126 16.90 -4.50 -8.60
C CYS A 126 16.50 -5.92 -9.04
N SER A 127 16.61 -6.25 -10.32
CA SER A 127 16.75 -7.66 -10.69
C SER A 127 18.02 -8.20 -10.00
N PRO A 128 18.00 -9.38 -9.36
CA PRO A 128 19.25 -9.98 -8.94
C PRO A 128 20.07 -10.13 -10.22
N LYS A 129 21.21 -9.44 -10.29
CA LYS A 129 22.23 -9.77 -11.28
C LYS A 129 22.62 -11.21 -10.95
N SER A 130 21.98 -12.18 -11.60
CA SER A 130 22.48 -13.54 -11.68
C SER A 130 23.88 -13.41 -12.25
N THR A 131 24.86 -13.40 -11.36
CA THR A 131 26.25 -13.57 -11.76
C THR A 131 26.27 -15.02 -12.18
N VAL A 132 26.18 -15.25 -13.49
CA VAL A 132 26.50 -16.56 -14.06
C VAL A 132 27.97 -16.74 -13.75
N ALA A 133 28.24 -17.54 -12.72
CA ALA A 133 29.58 -17.97 -12.39
C ALA A 133 29.88 -19.20 -13.25
N SER A 134 30.96 -19.08 -14.03
CA SER A 134 31.69 -20.09 -14.81
C SER A 134 31.20 -20.30 -16.24
#